data_AF-A0A5D2SC13-F1
#
_entry.id   AF-A0A5D2SC13-F1
#
_cell.length_a   1.000
_cell.length_b   1.000
_cell.length_c   1.000
_cell.angle_alpha   90.00
_cell.angle_beta   90.00
_cell.angle_gamma   90.00
#
_symmetry.space_group_name_H-M   'P 1'
#
loop_
_entity.id
_entity.type
_entity.pdbx_description
1 polymer ?
#
loop_
_entity_poly.entity_id
_entity_poly.type
_entity_poly.pdbx_seq_one_letter_code
_entity_poly.pdbx_strand_id
1 'polypeptide(L)'
;MQLWRWLCLKHRFPVCFAAVSFFLLLVSSSKSPLGIHPLDAKYFAAEVIKCKDGSKSFTRDRLNDNFCDCLDGTDEPGTSACPAGKFYCRNVGSIPQFIFSSRVNDHFCDCCDGSDEYDGSILCPNTCIMGGNVEYKTEEYVSTTTHLHSTKLKEMKIGIKLEDLIQTLAGLKMITVAEVALGCFLVVKWVFHKRVKSKKRHHR
;
A
#
# COMPACT_ATOMS: atom_id res chain seq x y z
N MET A 1 43.56 -40.01 -5.38
CA MET A 1 42.87 -41.08 -6.12
C MET A 1 42.16 -41.98 -5.12
N GLN A 2 40.85 -42.17 -5.33
CA GLN A 2 40.03 -43.28 -4.81
C GLN A 2 39.75 -43.26 -3.29
N LEU A 3 38.55 -43.49 -2.78
CA LEU A 3 37.22 -43.60 -3.38
C LEU A 3 36.22 -43.60 -2.21
N TRP A 4 35.06 -43.01 -2.44
CA TRP A 4 33.97 -42.84 -1.50
C TRP A 4 33.50 -44.15 -0.86
N ARG A 5 33.48 -44.22 0.49
CA ARG A 5 32.71 -45.28 1.15
C ARG A 5 32.24 -45.05 2.58
N TRP A 6 32.02 -43.81 3.00
CA TRP A 6 31.29 -43.52 4.24
C TRP A 6 30.31 -42.36 4.03
N LEU A 7 29.33 -42.62 3.16
CA LEU A 7 28.23 -41.73 2.81
C LEU A 7 27.07 -41.86 3.82
N CYS A 8 26.50 -40.72 4.18
CA CYS A 8 25.07 -40.51 4.49
C CYS A 8 24.43 -41.31 5.64
N LEU A 9 24.67 -40.89 6.89
CA LEU A 9 23.74 -41.20 7.98
C LEU A 9 23.68 -40.10 9.06
N LYS A 10 23.21 -38.89 8.71
CA LYS A 10 22.56 -38.01 9.72
C LYS A 10 21.78 -36.77 9.25
N HIS A 11 21.83 -36.37 7.98
CA HIS A 11 21.07 -35.19 7.54
C HIS A 11 20.29 -35.47 6.25
N ARG A 12 18.98 -35.71 6.38
CA ARG A 12 18.04 -35.63 5.25
C ARG A 12 16.62 -35.33 5.77
N PHE A 13 16.15 -34.13 5.41
CA PHE A 13 14.81 -33.55 5.54
C PHE A 13 14.41 -32.98 6.92
N PRO A 14 14.13 -31.67 7.02
CA PRO A 14 13.32 -30.93 6.05
C PRO A 14 13.98 -29.64 5.53
N VAL A 15 14.66 -29.74 4.38
CA VAL A 15 15.00 -28.57 3.54
C VAL A 15 13.75 -28.04 2.80
N CYS A 16 12.58 -28.67 2.96
CA CYS A 16 11.34 -28.26 2.32
C CYS A 16 10.41 -27.40 3.19
N PHE A 17 10.62 -27.29 4.51
CA PHE A 17 9.74 -26.49 5.38
C PHE A 17 10.14 -25.01 5.46
N ALA A 18 11.40 -24.68 5.22
CA ALA A 18 11.86 -23.29 5.18
C ALA A 18 11.49 -22.56 3.88
N ALA A 19 11.19 -23.28 2.79
CA ALA A 19 10.86 -22.67 1.50
C ALA A 19 9.42 -22.15 1.42
N VAL A 20 8.47 -22.75 2.15
CA VAL A 20 7.04 -22.35 2.10
C VAL A 20 6.74 -21.21 3.07
N SER A 21 7.47 -21.11 4.19
CA SER A 21 7.31 -20.01 5.15
C SER A 21 8.04 -18.72 4.74
N PHE A 22 8.91 -18.78 3.71
CA PHE A 22 9.55 -17.59 3.13
C PHE A 22 8.76 -17.02 1.94
N PHE A 23 7.77 -17.74 1.41
CA PHE A 23 6.95 -17.28 0.27
C PHE A 23 5.69 -16.49 0.66
N LEU A 24 5.35 -16.37 1.94
CA LEU A 24 4.19 -15.60 2.42
C LEU A 24 4.54 -14.22 3.01
N LEU A 25 5.80 -13.78 2.94
CA LEU A 25 6.23 -12.45 3.41
C LEU A 25 6.61 -11.47 2.28
N LEU A 26 6.34 -11.80 1.02
CA LEU A 26 6.59 -10.91 -0.12
C LEU A 26 5.31 -10.46 -0.82
N VAL A 27 4.20 -10.29 -0.08
CA VAL A 27 3.20 -9.30 -0.52
C VAL A 27 3.80 -7.93 -0.23
N SER A 28 4.68 -7.49 -1.13
CA SER A 28 5.08 -6.09 -1.20
C SER A 28 3.82 -5.31 -1.58
N SER A 29 3.18 -4.70 -0.57
CA SER A 29 2.22 -3.64 -0.82
C SER A 29 2.99 -2.52 -1.50
N SER A 30 3.00 -2.49 -2.83
CA SER A 30 3.57 -1.38 -3.59
C SER A 30 2.78 -0.15 -3.20
N LYS A 31 3.36 0.71 -2.36
CA LYS A 31 2.82 2.04 -2.11
C LYS A 31 2.66 2.67 -3.47
N SER A 32 1.42 3.03 -3.78
CA SER A 32 1.13 3.75 -5.01
C SER A 32 1.97 5.03 -5.03
N PRO A 33 2.53 5.39 -6.19
CA PRO A 33 3.29 6.63 -6.28
C PRO A 33 2.37 7.82 -5.97
N LEU A 34 2.83 8.66 -5.06
CA LEU A 34 2.09 9.80 -4.53
C LEU A 34 1.93 10.88 -5.60
N GLY A 35 0.71 11.39 -5.76
CA GLY A 35 0.40 12.46 -6.72
C GLY A 35 0.51 12.09 -8.21
N ILE A 36 0.83 10.84 -8.55
CA ILE A 36 0.99 10.39 -9.95
C ILE A 36 -0.33 9.82 -10.49
N HIS A 37 -0.73 10.31 -11.67
CA HIS A 37 -1.87 9.76 -12.40
C HIS A 37 -1.61 8.29 -12.80
N PRO A 38 -2.57 7.35 -12.65
CA PRO A 38 -2.35 5.93 -12.94
C PRO A 38 -1.82 5.63 -14.35
N LEU A 39 -2.23 6.40 -15.35
CA LEU A 39 -1.72 6.27 -16.74
C LEU A 39 -0.24 6.64 -16.88
N ASP A 40 0.26 7.52 -16.00
CA ASP A 40 1.65 7.96 -16.00
C ASP A 40 2.54 7.06 -15.14
N ALA A 41 1.99 6.08 -14.41
CA ALA A 41 2.77 5.20 -13.54
C ALA A 41 3.92 4.48 -14.28
N LYS A 42 3.70 4.11 -15.55
CA LYS A 42 4.73 3.49 -16.38
C LYS A 42 5.84 4.47 -16.78
N TYR A 43 5.51 5.75 -16.97
CA TYR A 43 6.46 6.80 -17.29
C TYR A 43 7.46 7.01 -16.13
N PHE A 44 6.93 7.07 -14.91
CA PHE A 44 7.71 7.28 -13.69
C PHE A 44 8.38 6.01 -13.14
N ALA A 45 8.16 4.85 -13.78
CA ALA A 45 8.80 3.59 -13.39
C ALA A 45 10.25 3.46 -13.90
N ALA A 46 10.70 4.36 -14.78
CA ALA A 46 12.06 4.34 -15.32
C ALA A 46 13.11 4.75 -14.25
N GLU A 47 14.35 4.25 -14.40
CA GLU A 47 15.47 4.64 -13.54
C GLU A 47 15.92 6.08 -13.82
N VAL A 48 15.86 6.48 -15.10
CA VAL A 48 16.11 7.84 -15.57
C VAL A 48 14.85 8.34 -16.25
N ILE A 49 14.28 9.42 -15.72
CA ILE A 49 13.02 10.02 -16.15
C ILE A 49 13.37 11.34 -16.84
N LYS A 50 12.74 11.61 -17.98
CA LYS A 50 12.89 12.90 -18.68
C LYS A 50 11.87 13.89 -18.12
N CYS A 51 12.16 15.18 -18.11
CA CYS A 51 11.10 16.18 -17.93
C CYS A 51 10.19 16.14 -19.17
N LYS A 52 8.87 16.32 -19.01
CA LYS A 52 7.92 16.27 -20.14
C LYS A 52 8.10 17.45 -21.10
N ASP A 53 8.63 18.58 -20.60
CA ASP A 53 9.06 19.74 -21.38
C ASP A 53 10.31 19.49 -22.25
N GLY A 54 11.00 18.35 -22.05
CA GLY A 54 12.22 17.99 -22.77
C GLY A 54 13.48 18.75 -22.34
N SER A 55 13.44 19.53 -21.26
CA SER A 55 14.55 20.37 -20.80
C SER A 55 15.75 19.56 -20.30
N LYS A 56 15.51 18.59 -19.42
CA LYS A 56 16.54 17.71 -18.84
C LYS A 56 15.98 16.34 -18.45
N SER A 57 16.84 15.51 -17.86
CA SER A 57 16.46 14.23 -17.26
C SER A 57 17.00 14.15 -15.83
N PHE A 58 16.30 13.42 -14.98
CA PHE A 58 16.63 13.20 -13.58
C PHE A 58 16.55 11.70 -13.24
N THR A 59 17.25 11.31 -12.20
CA THR A 59 17.24 9.94 -11.68
C THR A 59 16.08 9.75 -10.71
N ARG A 60 15.64 8.51 -10.51
CA ARG A 60 14.45 8.19 -9.71
C ARG A 60 14.51 8.65 -8.24
N ASP A 61 15.70 8.88 -7.69
CA ASP A 61 15.92 9.45 -6.35
C ASP A 61 15.53 10.94 -6.24
N ARG A 62 15.46 11.66 -7.36
CA ARG A 62 15.03 13.06 -7.43
C ARG A 62 13.53 13.21 -7.72
N LEU A 63 12.79 12.10 -7.74
CA LEU A 63 11.34 12.12 -7.89
C LEU A 63 10.71 12.33 -6.52
N ASN A 64 9.95 13.40 -6.34
CA ASN A 64 9.36 13.80 -5.07
C ASN A 64 10.41 14.00 -3.96
N ASP A 65 11.52 14.70 -4.26
CA ASP A 65 12.59 15.00 -3.31
C ASP A 65 12.45 16.40 -2.67
N ASN A 66 11.30 17.05 -2.90
CA ASN A 66 10.99 18.41 -2.47
C ASN A 66 11.90 19.47 -3.09
N PHE A 67 12.51 19.21 -4.26
CA PHE A 67 13.32 20.17 -4.97
C PHE A 67 12.92 20.28 -6.45
N CYS A 68 12.54 21.48 -6.88
CA CYS A 68 12.06 21.66 -8.25
C CYS A 68 13.19 21.66 -9.28
N ASP A 69 13.30 20.54 -10.00
CA ASP A 69 14.19 20.35 -11.11
C ASP A 69 13.56 20.76 -12.44
N CYS A 70 12.42 20.20 -12.81
CA CYS A 70 11.83 20.43 -14.13
C CYS A 70 10.98 21.70 -14.11
N LEU A 71 11.03 22.50 -15.18
CA LEU A 71 10.23 23.73 -15.28
C LEU A 71 8.73 23.44 -15.35
N ASP A 72 8.36 22.27 -15.88
CA ASP A 72 6.99 21.77 -15.91
C ASP A 72 6.53 21.05 -14.63
N GLY A 73 7.43 20.87 -13.66
CA GLY A 73 7.17 20.15 -12.42
C GLY A 73 6.98 18.64 -12.54
N THR A 74 7.50 18.02 -13.62
CA THR A 74 7.41 16.56 -13.83
C THR A 74 8.03 15.76 -12.68
N ASP A 75 9.07 16.27 -12.06
CA ASP A 75 9.83 15.66 -10.97
C ASP A 75 9.13 15.72 -9.61
N GLU A 76 8.16 16.62 -9.42
CA GLU A 76 7.47 16.84 -8.15
C GLU A 76 5.95 16.65 -8.25
N PRO A 77 5.45 15.49 -8.74
CA PRO A 77 4.01 15.23 -8.80
C PRO A 77 3.37 15.07 -7.42
N GLY A 78 4.14 14.71 -6.41
CA GLY A 78 3.70 14.37 -5.05
C GLY A 78 4.02 15.43 -3.99
N THR A 79 4.68 16.54 -4.34
CA THR A 79 5.06 17.59 -3.38
C THR A 79 4.68 18.99 -3.89
N SER A 80 4.86 20.01 -3.05
CA SER A 80 4.62 21.42 -3.37
C SER A 80 5.82 22.16 -3.95
N ALA A 81 6.94 21.48 -4.25
CA ALA A 81 8.19 22.13 -4.61
C ALA A 81 8.16 22.87 -5.95
N CYS A 82 7.42 22.37 -6.95
CA CYS A 82 7.34 23.00 -8.28
C CYS A 82 6.08 23.83 -8.48
N PRO A 83 6.18 25.12 -8.89
CA PRO A 83 5.00 26.00 -9.04
C PRO A 83 4.07 25.62 -10.18
N ALA A 84 4.57 24.96 -11.24
CA ALA A 84 3.77 24.46 -12.35
C ALA A 84 3.24 23.03 -12.12
N GLY A 85 3.63 22.40 -11.00
CA GLY A 85 3.28 21.03 -10.66
C GLY A 85 1.79 20.85 -10.40
N LYS A 86 1.32 19.61 -10.64
CA LYS A 86 -0.05 19.21 -10.34
C LYS A 86 -0.04 17.90 -9.60
N PHE A 87 -0.82 17.85 -8.53
CA PHE A 87 -1.00 16.66 -7.71
C PHE A 87 -2.29 15.94 -8.10
N TYR A 88 -2.21 14.62 -8.28
CA TYR A 88 -3.37 13.80 -8.58
C TYR A 88 -4.02 13.22 -7.33
N CYS A 89 -5.24 13.70 -7.01
CA CYS A 89 -6.11 13.09 -6.02
C CYS A 89 -6.76 11.85 -6.62
N ARG A 90 -6.51 10.69 -6.03
CA ARG A 90 -7.10 9.43 -6.51
C ARG A 90 -8.59 9.35 -6.21
N ASN A 91 -9.01 9.83 -5.03
CA ASN A 91 -10.40 9.88 -4.59
C ASN A 91 -11.13 8.55 -4.82
N VAL A 92 -10.56 7.44 -4.33
CA VAL A 92 -11.03 6.08 -4.63
C VAL A 92 -12.53 5.95 -4.38
N GLY A 93 -13.27 5.60 -5.43
CA GLY A 93 -14.72 5.43 -5.40
C GLY A 93 -15.54 6.72 -5.59
N SER A 94 -14.88 7.88 -5.63
CA SER A 94 -15.44 9.16 -6.04
C SER A 94 -14.80 9.66 -7.34
N ILE A 95 -14.90 10.97 -7.61
CA ILE A 95 -14.37 11.59 -8.83
C ILE A 95 -12.89 11.95 -8.61
N PRO A 96 -11.94 11.38 -9.39
CA PRO A 96 -10.54 11.77 -9.33
C PRO A 96 -10.36 13.20 -9.86
N GLN A 97 -9.41 13.94 -9.30
CA GLN A 97 -9.16 15.32 -9.71
C GLN A 97 -7.68 15.68 -9.61
N PHE A 98 -7.30 16.77 -10.27
CA PHE A 98 -5.98 17.38 -10.11
C PHE A 98 -6.11 18.66 -9.30
N ILE A 99 -5.17 18.86 -8.39
CA ILE A 99 -4.99 20.12 -7.65
C ILE A 99 -3.62 20.70 -8.00
N PHE A 100 -3.43 21.99 -7.70
CA PHE A 100 -2.12 22.62 -7.85
C PHE A 100 -1.17 22.11 -6.76
N SER A 101 0.11 21.95 -7.10
CA SER A 101 1.16 21.55 -6.15
C SER A 101 1.23 22.44 -4.91
N SER A 102 0.88 23.73 -5.03
CA SER A 102 0.83 24.66 -3.91
C SER A 102 -0.14 24.27 -2.79
N ARG A 103 -1.08 23.35 -3.07
CA ARG A 103 -2.07 22.83 -2.11
C ARG A 103 -1.67 21.50 -1.49
N VAL A 104 -0.42 21.09 -1.68
CA VAL A 104 0.10 19.85 -1.10
C VAL A 104 0.82 20.20 0.19
N ASN A 105 0.36 19.63 1.31
CA ASN A 105 0.81 19.95 2.67
C ASN A 105 0.72 21.45 3.01
N ASP A 106 -0.37 22.10 2.58
CA ASP A 106 -0.66 23.52 2.86
C ASP A 106 -1.59 23.72 4.07
N HIS A 107 -1.92 22.63 4.78
CA HIS A 107 -2.83 22.57 5.92
C HIS A 107 -4.32 22.78 5.56
N PHE A 108 -4.69 22.62 4.29
CA PHE A 108 -6.08 22.54 3.85
C PHE A 108 -6.37 21.19 3.17
N CYS A 109 -7.53 20.62 3.45
CA CYS A 109 -7.94 19.35 2.84
C CYS A 109 -8.68 19.62 1.51
N ASP A 110 -7.97 19.56 0.39
CA ASP A 110 -8.50 19.72 -0.96
C ASP A 110 -8.92 18.39 -1.61
N CYS A 111 -8.16 17.30 -1.39
CA CYS A 111 -8.59 15.99 -1.85
C CYS A 111 -9.64 15.40 -0.89
N CYS A 112 -10.72 14.80 -1.42
CA CYS A 112 -11.72 14.17 -0.54
C CYS A 112 -11.15 12.96 0.21
N ASP A 113 -10.11 12.32 -0.33
CA ASP A 113 -9.42 11.21 0.33
C ASP A 113 -8.34 11.67 1.32
N GLY A 114 -8.08 12.98 1.41
CA GLY A 114 -7.07 13.60 2.25
C GLY A 114 -5.63 13.26 1.85
N SER A 115 -5.41 12.82 0.61
CA SER A 115 -4.09 12.37 0.14
C SER A 115 -3.07 13.49 -0.11
N ASP A 116 -3.54 14.74 -0.17
CA ASP A 116 -2.77 15.97 -0.30
C ASP A 116 -2.03 16.37 0.98
N GLU A 117 -2.55 16.00 2.14
CA GLU A 117 -1.99 16.36 3.47
C GLU A 117 -1.43 15.11 4.16
N TYR A 118 -0.26 14.67 3.71
CA TYR A 118 0.34 13.38 4.09
C TYR A 118 1.51 13.49 5.07
N ASP A 119 1.99 14.70 5.36
CA ASP A 119 3.12 14.94 6.28
C ASP A 119 2.75 14.77 7.77
N GLY A 120 1.46 14.69 8.07
CA GLY A 120 0.92 14.52 9.42
C GLY A 120 0.80 15.81 10.23
N SER A 121 0.98 16.98 9.60
CA SER A 121 0.75 18.29 10.20
C SER A 121 -0.72 18.50 10.59
N ILE A 122 -1.63 18.03 9.73
CA ILE A 122 -3.06 17.97 9.97
C ILE A 122 -3.63 16.58 9.60
N LEU A 123 -4.82 16.26 10.10
CA LEU A 123 -5.51 15.01 9.80
C LEU A 123 -6.72 15.29 8.90
N CYS A 124 -6.60 14.95 7.61
CA CYS A 124 -7.70 15.02 6.66
C CYS A 124 -8.49 13.70 6.65
N PRO A 125 -9.76 13.68 7.11
CA PRO A 125 -10.60 12.49 7.03
C PRO A 125 -11.07 12.24 5.60
N ASN A 126 -11.26 10.98 5.23
CA ASN A 126 -11.83 10.63 3.95
C ASN A 126 -13.32 10.98 3.90
N THR A 127 -13.67 11.93 3.02
CA THR A 127 -15.03 12.44 2.78
C THR A 127 -15.56 12.07 1.39
N CYS A 128 -14.89 11.17 0.67
CA CYS A 128 -15.25 10.79 -0.68
C CYS A 128 -16.64 10.15 -0.75
N ILE A 129 -17.48 10.68 -1.65
CA ILE A 129 -18.84 10.17 -1.91
C ILE A 129 -18.78 9.16 -3.05
N MET A 130 -19.26 7.95 -2.78
CA MET A 130 -19.27 6.84 -3.73
C MET A 130 -20.32 7.08 -4.83
N GLY A 131 -19.91 6.98 -6.10
CA GLY A 131 -20.82 7.11 -7.25
C GLY A 131 -21.18 8.54 -7.64
N GLY A 132 -20.23 9.48 -7.45
CA GLY A 132 -20.40 10.92 -7.67
C GLY A 132 -21.29 11.29 -8.86
N ASN A 133 -22.19 12.24 -8.64
CA ASN A 133 -22.92 12.92 -9.71
C ASN A 133 -21.90 13.60 -10.65
N VAL A 134 -21.85 13.14 -11.89
CA VAL A 134 -21.06 13.75 -12.96
C VAL A 134 -21.71 15.09 -13.33
N GLU A 135 -21.44 16.12 -12.54
CA GLU A 135 -21.69 17.51 -12.92
C GLU A 135 -20.42 18.29 -12.62
N TYR A 136 -19.45 18.16 -13.54
CA TYR A 136 -18.28 19.01 -13.57
C TYR A 136 -18.73 20.40 -14.03
N LYS A 137 -19.17 21.24 -13.09
CA LYS A 137 -19.31 22.68 -13.34
C LYS A 137 -17.95 23.33 -13.21
N THR A 138 -17.29 23.56 -14.34
CA THR A 138 -16.40 24.71 -14.50
C THR A 138 -17.24 25.98 -14.43
N GLU A 139 -17.48 26.49 -13.23
CA GLU A 139 -17.92 27.87 -12.97
C GLU A 139 -16.86 28.44 -12.03
N GLU A 140 -15.86 29.08 -12.61
CA GLU A 140 -15.78 30.54 -12.66
C GLU A 140 -15.34 31.11 -11.30
N TYR A 141 -14.06 31.44 -11.25
CA TYR A 141 -13.42 32.22 -10.21
C TYR A 141 -14.11 33.60 -10.14
N VAL A 142 -15.11 33.72 -9.27
CA VAL A 142 -15.60 35.01 -8.79
C VAL A 142 -15.62 34.97 -7.28
N SER A 143 -14.57 35.58 -6.72
CA SER A 143 -14.49 35.97 -5.31
C SER A 143 -15.74 36.74 -4.89
N THR A 144 -16.40 36.31 -3.82
CA THR A 144 -17.19 37.22 -3.00
C THR A 144 -17.06 36.82 -1.53
N THR A 145 -16.27 37.63 -0.84
CA THR A 145 -16.15 37.68 0.61
C THR A 145 -17.47 38.19 1.20
N THR A 146 -18.18 37.39 2.00
CA THR A 146 -19.09 37.93 3.04
C THR A 146 -19.18 37.01 4.25
N HIS A 147 -19.11 37.67 5.40
CA HIS A 147 -18.97 37.21 6.76
C HIS A 147 -20.12 36.36 7.36
N LEU A 148 -19.77 35.72 8.49
CA LEU A 148 -20.56 35.45 9.70
C LEU A 148 -21.28 34.09 9.86
N HIS A 149 -20.57 33.20 10.57
CA HIS A 149 -20.96 32.58 11.85
C HIS A 149 -22.39 32.05 12.02
N SER A 150 -22.54 30.73 12.08
CA SER A 150 -23.13 30.05 13.26
C SER A 150 -23.06 28.53 13.13
N THR A 151 -22.25 27.95 14.01
CA THR A 151 -22.54 26.78 14.85
C THR A 151 -23.72 25.88 14.43
N LYS A 152 -23.41 24.66 13.98
CA LYS A 152 -24.25 23.51 14.29
C LYS A 152 -23.40 22.24 14.39
N LEU A 153 -22.95 21.96 15.62
CA LEU A 153 -22.52 20.64 16.03
C LEU A 153 -23.67 19.67 15.78
N LYS A 154 -23.54 18.84 14.75
CA LYS A 154 -24.23 17.55 14.67
C LYS A 154 -23.16 16.49 14.67
N GLU A 155 -22.88 15.99 15.87
CA GLU A 155 -22.32 14.65 16.05
C GLU A 155 -23.19 13.66 15.27
N MET A 156 -22.70 13.19 14.14
CA MET A 156 -23.22 11.98 13.51
C MET A 156 -22.21 10.88 13.78
N LYS A 157 -22.52 10.16 14.85
CA LYS A 157 -21.98 8.88 15.29
C LYS A 157 -21.86 7.91 14.10
N ILE A 158 -20.70 7.86 13.44
CA ILE A 158 -20.35 6.78 12.51
C ILE A 158 -19.94 5.57 13.36
N GLY A 159 -20.94 4.99 14.01
CA GLY A 159 -20.88 3.63 14.53
C GLY A 159 -21.42 2.71 13.45
N ILE A 160 -20.66 2.54 12.37
CA ILE A 160 -20.92 1.49 11.39
C ILE A 160 -19.67 0.62 11.32
N LYS A 161 -19.77 -0.51 12.04
CA LYS A 161 -19.13 -1.80 11.77
C LYS A 161 -17.64 -1.96 12.08
N LEU A 162 -17.24 -1.54 13.28
CA LEU A 162 -16.07 -2.13 13.93
C LEU A 162 -16.32 -3.62 14.27
N GLU A 163 -17.57 -4.02 14.58
CA GLU A 163 -17.92 -5.42 14.84
C GLU A 163 -17.82 -6.35 13.62
N ASP A 164 -18.19 -5.92 12.40
CA ASP A 164 -18.10 -6.75 11.19
C ASP A 164 -16.64 -7.01 10.77
N LEU A 165 -15.77 -6.01 10.97
CA LEU A 165 -14.34 -6.15 10.66
C LEU A 165 -13.63 -7.03 11.70
N ILE A 166 -14.07 -6.98 12.96
CA ILE A 166 -13.61 -7.90 14.00
C ILE A 166 -14.11 -9.32 13.72
N GLN A 167 -15.36 -9.50 13.26
CA GLN A 167 -15.89 -10.82 12.93
C GLN A 167 -15.18 -11.47 11.74
N THR A 168 -14.88 -10.70 10.69
CA THR A 168 -14.11 -11.19 9.53
C THR A 168 -12.65 -11.49 9.88
N LEU A 169 -12.01 -10.64 10.70
CA LEU A 169 -10.65 -10.86 11.20
C LEU A 169 -10.57 -12.07 12.15
N ALA A 170 -11.57 -12.27 13.00
CA ALA A 170 -11.68 -13.43 13.86
C ALA A 170 -11.87 -14.73 13.05
N GLY A 171 -12.72 -14.70 12.01
CA GLY A 171 -12.91 -15.83 11.10
C GLY A 171 -11.62 -16.25 10.40
N LEU A 172 -10.87 -15.27 9.86
CA LEU A 172 -9.56 -15.52 9.22
C LEU A 172 -8.52 -16.09 10.19
N LYS A 173 -8.47 -15.58 11.44
CA LYS A 173 -7.57 -16.11 12.48
C LYS A 173 -7.92 -17.54 12.91
N MET A 174 -9.20 -17.92 12.90
CA MET A 174 -9.61 -19.28 13.25
C MET A 174 -9.22 -20.31 12.18
N ILE A 175 -9.27 -19.92 10.90
CA ILE A 175 -8.85 -20.78 9.78
C ILE A 175 -7.34 -21.06 9.86
N THR A 176 -6.52 -20.03 10.12
CA THR A 176 -5.06 -20.21 10.23
C THR A 176 -4.66 -21.08 11.42
N VAL A 177 -5.34 -20.94 12.57
CA VAL A 177 -5.11 -21.80 13.74
C VAL A 177 -5.50 -23.25 13.45
N ALA A 178 -6.62 -23.48 12.75
CA ALA A 178 -7.06 -24.83 12.38
C ALA A 178 -6.07 -25.51 11.43
N GLU A 179 -5.58 -24.81 10.41
CA GLU A 179 -4.59 -25.33 9.45
C GLU A 179 -3.27 -25.72 10.14
N VAL A 180 -2.78 -24.87 11.05
CA VAL A 180 -1.56 -25.15 11.84
C VAL A 180 -1.77 -26.36 12.74
N ALA A 181 -2.92 -26.48 13.42
CA ALA A 181 -3.23 -27.62 14.29
C ALA A 181 -3.28 -28.94 13.50
N LEU A 182 -3.89 -28.92 12.30
CA LEU A 182 -3.97 -30.07 11.40
C LEU A 182 -2.57 -30.50 10.91
N GLY A 183 -1.73 -29.52 10.55
CA GLY A 183 -0.32 -29.73 10.23
C GLY A 183 0.45 -30.39 11.38
N CYS A 184 0.33 -29.86 12.59
CA CYS A 184 0.97 -30.41 13.78
C CYS A 184 0.53 -31.86 14.07
N PHE A 185 -0.78 -32.15 13.96
CA PHE A 185 -1.31 -33.50 14.19
C PHE A 185 -0.74 -34.52 13.19
N LEU A 186 -0.65 -34.15 11.91
CA LEU A 186 -0.07 -34.98 10.87
C LEU A 186 1.42 -35.26 11.11
N VAL A 187 2.18 -34.26 11.58
CA VAL A 187 3.60 -34.42 11.96
C VAL A 187 3.76 -35.37 13.13
N VAL A 188 2.94 -35.24 14.19
CA VAL A 188 2.98 -36.14 15.35
C VAL A 188 2.67 -37.57 14.92
N LYS A 189 1.63 -37.77 14.09
CA LYS A 189 1.30 -39.10 13.55
C LYS A 189 2.43 -39.68 12.72
N TRP A 190 3.09 -38.87 11.88
CA TRP A 190 4.22 -39.30 11.08
C TRP A 190 5.43 -39.72 11.94
N VAL A 191 5.76 -38.93 12.98
CA VAL A 191 6.81 -39.28 13.95
C VAL A 191 6.49 -40.57 14.68
N PHE A 192 5.24 -40.76 15.10
CA PHE A 192 4.81 -41.97 15.80
C PHE A 192 4.87 -43.21 14.89
N HIS A 193 4.38 -43.09 13.65
CA HIS A 193 4.50 -44.15 12.64
C HIS A 193 5.96 -44.50 12.35
N LYS A 194 6.84 -43.50 12.24
CA LYS A 194 8.28 -43.70 12.03
C LYS A 194 8.92 -44.39 13.24
N ARG A 195 8.54 -44.03 14.47
CA ARG A 195 9.01 -44.68 15.71
C ARG A 195 8.56 -46.13 15.80
N VAL A 196 7.29 -46.43 15.51
CA VAL A 196 6.75 -47.81 15.50
C VAL A 196 7.44 -48.66 14.42
N LYS A 197 7.61 -48.11 13.20
CA LYS A 197 8.35 -48.79 12.11
C LYS A 197 9.82 -49.01 12.46
N SER A 198 10.46 -48.09 13.18
CA SER A 198 11.84 -48.24 13.66
C SER A 198 11.96 -49.34 14.72
N LYS A 199 11.03 -49.42 15.69
CA LYS A 199 11.04 -50.48 16.71
C LYS A 199 10.82 -51.86 16.11
N LYS A 200 9.94 -52.00 15.10
CA LYS A 200 9.74 -53.27 14.38
C LYS A 200 10.98 -53.74 13.59
N ARG A 201 11.87 -52.82 13.18
CA ARG A 201 13.13 -53.17 12.49
C ARG A 201 14.26 -53.58 13.42
N HIS A 202 14.13 -53.34 14.73
CA HIS A 202 15.16 -53.71 15.72
C HIS A 202 14.89 -55.06 16.39
N HIS A 203 13.68 -55.63 16.19
CA HIS A 203 13.27 -56.94 16.70
C HIS A 203 13.23 -58.04 15.61
N ARG A 204 13.76 -57.77 14.42
CA ARG A 204 14.02 -58.74 13.34
C ARG A 204 15.51 -58.75 13.07
#